data_AF-A0A7S2KQM7-F1
#
_entry.id   AF-A0A7S2KQM7-F1
#
_cell.length_a   1.000
_cell.length_b   1.000
_cell.length_c   1.000
_cell.angle_alpha   90.00
_cell.angle_beta   90.00
_cell.angle_gamma   90.00
#
_symmetry.space_group_name_H-M   'P 1'
#
loop_
_entity.id
_entity.type
_entity.pdbx_description
1 polymer ?
#
loop_
_entity_poly.entity_id
_entity_poly.type
_entity_poly.pdbx_seq_one_letter_code
_entity_poly.pdbx_strand_id
1 'polypeptide(L)'
;EARARLRTVRDLIPQWPTFAKPTGITSDIAQCGRPGQVCDIAWSELTLATNPQHEAALDILYELFYGSVYNRDRPWKPHNSVAYDNPDTNHLSLLDTIMYASQNPSLLGMERRVAAIALWSTVGKMGDWECLERVRFID
;
A
#
# COMPACT_ATOMS: atom_id res chain seq x y z
N GLU A 1 -16.50 6.87 14.48
CA GLU A 1 -16.67 7.60 13.20
C GLU A 1 -16.03 6.89 12.01
N ALA A 2 -14.70 6.71 11.95
CA ALA A 2 -14.00 6.08 10.81
C ALA A 2 -14.52 4.69 10.40
N ARG A 3 -14.89 3.83 11.35
CA ARG A 3 -15.50 2.52 11.06
C ARG A 3 -16.84 2.66 10.31
N ALA A 4 -17.67 3.62 10.70
CA ALA A 4 -18.96 3.87 10.07
C ALA A 4 -18.79 4.38 8.64
N ARG A 5 -17.80 5.26 8.40
CA ARG A 5 -17.40 5.70 7.07
C ARG A 5 -16.91 4.52 6.22
N LEU A 6 -16.03 3.66 6.75
CA LEU A 6 -15.54 2.50 5.98
C LEU A 6 -16.69 1.60 5.51
N ARG A 7 -17.73 1.38 6.33
CA ARG A 7 -18.87 0.52 5.97
C ARG A 7 -19.61 0.98 4.72
N THR A 8 -19.64 2.29 4.43
CA THR A 8 -20.31 2.82 3.23
C THR A 8 -19.48 2.65 1.95
N VAL A 9 -18.22 2.20 2.06
CA VAL A 9 -17.34 2.03 0.88
C VAL A 9 -17.94 1.05 -0.13
N ARG A 10 -18.59 -0.04 0.30
CA ARG A 10 -19.19 -1.01 -0.63
C ARG A 10 -20.31 -0.39 -1.47
N ASP A 11 -21.04 0.57 -0.92
CA ASP A 11 -22.14 1.24 -1.61
C ASP A 11 -21.63 2.24 -2.66
N LEU A 12 -20.48 2.87 -2.38
CA LEU A 12 -19.88 3.88 -3.25
C LEU A 12 -18.89 3.29 -4.26
N ILE A 13 -18.22 2.20 -3.89
CA ILE A 13 -17.23 1.47 -4.67
C ILE A 13 -17.64 -0.02 -4.64
N PRO A 14 -18.55 -0.46 -5.53
CA PRO A 14 -19.07 -1.83 -5.49
C PRO A 14 -17.99 -2.90 -5.62
N GLN A 15 -16.94 -2.60 -6.39
CA GLN A 15 -15.75 -3.43 -6.55
C GLN A 15 -14.56 -2.52 -6.78
N TRP A 16 -13.51 -2.71 -5.99
CA TRP A 16 -12.25 -2.01 -6.25
C TRP A 16 -11.65 -2.46 -7.59
N PRO A 17 -11.09 -1.54 -8.41
CA PRO A 17 -10.52 -1.90 -9.70
C PRO A 17 -9.41 -2.94 -9.58
N THR A 18 -9.33 -3.86 -10.53
CA THR A 18 -8.29 -4.90 -10.54
C THR A 18 -6.93 -4.26 -10.77
N PHE A 19 -5.96 -4.62 -9.94
CA PHE A 19 -4.57 -4.25 -10.18
C PHE A 19 -4.00 -5.10 -11.31
N ALA A 20 -3.36 -4.43 -12.27
CA ALA A 20 -2.52 -5.09 -13.26
C ALA A 20 -1.34 -5.81 -12.57
N LYS A 21 -0.64 -6.64 -13.34
CA LYS A 21 0.63 -7.25 -12.91
C LYS A 21 1.61 -6.14 -12.48
N PRO A 22 2.44 -6.37 -11.43
CA PRO A 22 3.46 -5.41 -11.07
C PRO A 22 4.36 -5.05 -12.25
N THR A 23 4.74 -3.77 -12.32
CA THR A 23 5.53 -3.22 -13.43
C THR A 23 7.02 -3.23 -13.14
N GLY A 24 7.42 -3.41 -11.88
CA GLY A 24 8.82 -3.43 -11.49
C GLY A 24 9.04 -3.78 -10.03
N ILE A 25 10.31 -3.93 -9.70
CA ILE A 25 10.85 -4.07 -8.35
C ILE A 25 11.72 -2.86 -8.09
N THR A 26 11.50 -2.20 -6.96
CA THR A 26 12.27 -1.04 -6.55
C THR A 26 12.89 -1.30 -5.18
N SER A 27 14.15 -0.93 -5.01
CA SER A 27 14.84 -0.92 -3.72
C SER A 27 15.60 0.39 -3.58
N ASP A 28 15.48 1.05 -2.45
CA ASP A 28 16.11 2.35 -2.21
C ASP A 28 16.31 2.60 -0.69
N ILE A 29 17.03 3.66 -0.34
CA ILE A 29 17.30 4.09 1.03
C ILE A 29 16.84 5.54 1.21
N ALA A 30 15.92 5.75 2.14
CA ALA A 30 15.40 7.08 2.45
C ALA A 30 15.94 7.51 3.80
N GLN A 31 16.53 8.69 3.83
CA GLN A 31 16.92 9.33 5.07
C GLN A 31 15.74 10.16 5.59
N CYS A 32 15.14 9.74 6.70
CA CYS A 32 13.99 10.41 7.28
C CYS A 32 14.23 10.69 8.77
N GLY A 33 13.92 11.90 9.23
CA GLY A 33 14.02 12.24 10.65
C GLY A 33 14.03 13.74 10.93
N ARG A 34 13.84 14.08 12.22
CA ARG A 34 14.11 15.42 12.75
C ARG A 34 15.60 15.52 13.09
N PRO A 35 16.19 16.73 13.22
CA PRO A 35 17.56 16.87 13.70
C PRO A 35 17.78 16.07 15.00
N GLY A 36 18.75 15.14 14.99
CA GLY A 36 19.03 14.23 16.12
C GLY A 36 18.23 12.90 16.12
N GLN A 37 17.36 12.66 15.14
CA GLN A 37 16.56 11.43 14.96
C GLN A 37 16.60 10.93 13.51
N VAL A 38 17.68 11.25 12.79
CA VAL A 38 17.84 10.83 11.40
C VAL A 38 18.04 9.32 11.37
N CYS A 39 17.12 8.61 10.74
CA CYS A 39 17.23 7.19 10.47
C CYS A 39 17.25 6.96 8.96
N ASP A 40 18.15 6.07 8.53
CA ASP A 40 18.13 5.56 7.17
C ASP A 40 17.19 4.35 7.17
N ILE A 41 16.23 4.35 6.26
CA ILE A 41 15.29 3.24 6.06
C ILE A 41 15.53 2.73 4.65
N ALA A 42 16.09 1.53 4.56
CA ALA A 42 16.11 0.77 3.31
C ALA A 42 14.76 0.08 3.13
N TRP A 43 14.22 0.08 1.92
CA TRP A 43 13.03 -0.69 1.61
C TRP A 43 13.14 -1.38 0.26
N SER A 44 12.30 -2.38 0.06
CA SER A 44 12.12 -3.03 -1.23
C SER A 44 10.65 -3.29 -1.47
N GLU A 45 10.19 -3.05 -2.69
CA GLU A 45 8.77 -3.08 -3.03
C GLU A 45 8.52 -3.61 -4.44
N LEU A 46 7.30 -4.11 -4.64
CA LEU A 46 6.73 -4.37 -5.96
C LEU A 46 5.82 -3.20 -6.32
N THR A 47 6.17 -2.46 -7.37
CA THR A 47 5.36 -1.33 -7.84
C THR A 47 4.29 -1.82 -8.82
N LEU A 48 3.07 -1.31 -8.68
CA LEU A 48 1.93 -1.61 -9.56
C LEU A 48 1.55 -0.38 -10.37
N ALA A 49 0.98 -0.60 -11.56
CA ALA A 49 0.40 0.48 -12.34
C ALA A 49 -0.93 0.95 -11.73
N THR A 50 -1.08 2.26 -11.57
CA THR A 50 -2.40 2.88 -11.38
C THR A 50 -3.11 3.02 -12.74
N ASN A 51 -4.43 3.26 -12.70
CA ASN A 51 -5.25 3.54 -13.87
C ASN A 51 -6.35 4.56 -13.50
N PRO A 52 -7.07 5.16 -14.46
CA PRO A 52 -8.10 6.15 -14.17
C PRO A 52 -9.20 5.65 -13.20
N GLN A 53 -9.52 4.35 -13.22
CA GLN A 53 -10.50 3.77 -12.31
C GLN A 53 -9.98 3.72 -10.88
N HIS A 54 -8.70 3.42 -10.65
CA HIS A 54 -8.06 3.50 -9.33
C HIS A 54 -8.10 4.93 -8.81
N GLU A 55 -7.79 5.90 -9.66
CA GLU A 55 -7.81 7.30 -9.27
C GLU A 55 -9.22 7.76 -8.86
N ALA A 56 -10.25 7.37 -9.60
CA ALA A 56 -11.64 7.68 -9.24
C ALA A 56 -12.06 7.00 -7.92
N ALA A 57 -11.69 5.73 -7.72
CA ALA A 57 -11.97 5.02 -6.47
C ALA A 57 -11.25 5.66 -5.26
N LEU A 58 -10.02 6.13 -5.46
CA LEU A 58 -9.29 6.89 -4.43
C LEU A 58 -9.93 8.24 -4.16
N ASP A 59 -10.39 8.96 -5.17
CA ASP A 59 -11.07 10.25 -4.98
C ASP A 59 -12.31 10.08 -4.09
N ILE A 60 -13.11 9.04 -4.33
CA ILE A 60 -14.25 8.66 -3.48
C ILE A 60 -13.82 8.35 -2.04
N LEU A 61 -12.74 7.57 -1.86
CA LEU A 61 -12.23 7.27 -0.51
C LEU A 61 -11.73 8.52 0.21
N TYR A 62 -10.99 9.39 -0.47
CA TYR A 62 -10.47 10.61 0.13
C TYR A 62 -11.60 11.56 0.52
N GLU A 63 -12.59 11.75 -0.34
CA GLU A 63 -13.77 12.55 -0.02
C GLU A 63 -14.54 11.97 1.19
N LEU A 64 -14.71 10.64 1.25
CA LEU A 64 -15.39 9.97 2.35
C LEU A 64 -14.67 10.16 3.70
N PHE A 65 -13.33 10.15 3.72
CA PHE A 65 -12.56 10.25 4.97
C PHE A 65 -12.12 11.66 5.34
N TYR A 66 -11.93 12.56 4.38
CA TYR A 66 -11.34 13.88 4.60
C TYR A 66 -12.20 15.04 4.07
N GLY A 67 -13.27 14.74 3.31
CA GLY A 67 -14.12 15.75 2.68
C GLY A 67 -13.47 16.43 1.47
N SER A 68 -14.17 17.42 0.91
CA SER A 68 -13.77 18.15 -0.30
C SER A 68 -12.59 19.11 -0.12
N VAL A 69 -12.07 19.26 1.09
CA VAL A 69 -10.99 20.22 1.41
C VAL A 69 -9.60 19.60 1.21
N TYR A 70 -9.52 18.27 1.07
CA TYR A 70 -8.24 17.57 1.01
C TYR A 70 -7.82 17.24 -0.43
N ASN A 71 -6.64 17.71 -0.84
CA ASN A 71 -6.00 17.32 -2.08
C ASN A 71 -4.98 16.20 -1.81
N ARG A 72 -5.07 15.12 -2.57
CA ARG A 72 -4.08 14.02 -2.53
C ARG A 72 -3.08 14.15 -3.67
N ASP A 73 -1.89 13.60 -3.47
CA ASP A 73 -0.89 13.49 -4.51
C ASP A 73 -1.35 12.53 -5.63
N ARG A 74 -1.03 12.89 -6.88
CA ARG A 74 -1.39 12.14 -8.08
C ARG A 74 -0.19 12.06 -9.04
N PRO A 75 -0.07 10.99 -9.84
CA PRO A 75 -0.88 9.78 -9.79
C PRO A 75 -0.57 8.96 -8.52
N TRP A 76 -1.54 8.15 -8.09
CA TRP A 76 -1.26 7.18 -7.03
C TRP A 76 -0.22 6.17 -7.50
N LYS A 77 0.72 5.83 -6.62
CA LYS A 77 1.75 4.80 -6.86
C LYS A 77 1.47 3.60 -5.96
N PRO A 78 0.54 2.71 -6.34
CA PRO A 78 0.30 1.50 -5.58
C PRO A 78 1.55 0.64 -5.56
N HIS A 79 1.94 0.18 -4.37
CA HIS A 79 3.09 -0.69 -4.17
C HIS A 79 2.80 -1.68 -3.06
N ASN A 80 3.45 -2.84 -3.11
CA ASN A 80 3.51 -3.79 -2.01
C ASN A 80 4.94 -3.80 -1.48
N SER A 81 5.14 -3.30 -0.27
CA SER A 81 6.42 -3.39 0.41
C SER A 81 6.72 -4.85 0.75
N VAL A 82 7.87 -5.33 0.30
CA VAL A 82 8.37 -6.68 0.53
C VAL A 82 9.21 -6.73 1.80
N ALA A 83 10.05 -5.71 2.00
CA ALA A 83 10.94 -5.63 3.16
C ALA A 83 11.25 -4.17 3.52
N TYR A 84 11.53 -3.97 4.80
CA TYR A 84 12.09 -2.75 5.36
C TYR A 84 13.27 -3.13 6.24
N ASP A 85 14.31 -2.31 6.24
CA ASP A 85 15.47 -2.47 7.08
C ASP A 85 15.97 -1.09 7.54
N ASN A 86 16.57 -1.06 8.74
CA ASN A 86 17.26 0.11 9.27
C ASN A 86 18.75 -0.22 9.22
N PRO A 87 19.42 -0.03 8.06
CA PRO A 87 20.70 -0.65 7.82
C PRO A 87 21.81 0.00 8.67
N ASP A 88 22.32 -0.75 9.65
CA ASP A 88 23.57 -0.40 10.35
C ASP A 88 24.81 -0.99 9.65
N THR A 89 24.64 -2.06 8.86
CA THR A 89 25.76 -2.83 8.25
C THR A 89 25.46 -3.47 6.90
N ASN A 90 24.31 -4.14 6.76
CA ASN A 90 23.86 -4.74 5.50
C ASN A 90 22.67 -3.97 4.94
N HIS A 91 22.55 -3.95 3.62
CA HIS A 91 21.44 -3.31 2.92
C HIS A 91 20.58 -4.35 2.22
N LEU A 92 19.27 -4.09 2.17
CA LEU A 92 18.35 -4.78 1.27
C LEU A 92 18.83 -4.62 -0.18
N SER A 93 19.25 -5.72 -0.81
CA SER A 93 19.70 -5.71 -2.20
C SER A 93 18.53 -5.84 -3.16
N LEU A 94 18.57 -5.08 -4.25
CA LEU A 94 17.66 -5.25 -5.38
C LEU A 94 17.73 -6.69 -5.93
N LEU A 95 18.94 -7.27 -6.00
CA LEU A 95 19.12 -8.64 -6.49
C LEU A 95 18.40 -9.65 -5.59
N ASP A 96 18.47 -9.49 -4.27
CA ASP A 96 17.79 -10.38 -3.33
C ASP A 96 16.27 -10.32 -3.51
N THR A 97 15.74 -9.12 -3.76
CA THR A 97 14.31 -8.92 -4.03
C THR A 97 13.90 -9.55 -5.36
N ILE A 98 14.73 -9.43 -6.41
CA ILE A 98 14.53 -10.12 -7.69
C ILE A 98 14.56 -11.64 -7.50
N MET A 99 15.52 -12.17 -6.76
CA MET A 99 15.66 -13.59 -6.49
C MET A 99 14.42 -14.10 -5.72
N TYR A 100 13.98 -13.40 -4.69
CA TYR A 100 12.76 -13.71 -3.95
C TYR A 100 11.53 -13.70 -4.88
N ALA A 101 11.37 -12.68 -5.72
CA ALA A 101 10.25 -12.59 -6.65
C ALA A 101 10.27 -13.70 -7.70
N SER A 102 11.44 -14.12 -8.18
CA SER A 102 11.58 -15.22 -9.14
C SER A 102 11.20 -16.58 -8.56
N GLN A 103 11.45 -16.79 -7.26
CA GLN A 103 11.02 -17.98 -6.52
C GLN A 103 9.51 -17.97 -6.19
N ASN A 104 8.88 -16.80 -6.26
CA ASN A 104 7.47 -16.58 -5.96
C ASN A 104 6.73 -16.00 -7.17
N PRO A 105 6.60 -16.74 -8.29
CA PRO A 105 6.18 -16.20 -9.59
C PRO A 105 4.78 -15.60 -9.59
N SER A 106 3.91 -15.98 -8.64
CA SER A 106 2.62 -15.34 -8.47
C SER A 106 2.77 -13.83 -8.23
N LEU A 107 3.82 -13.38 -7.54
CA LEU A 107 4.06 -11.97 -7.23
C LEU A 107 4.09 -11.10 -8.48
N LEU A 108 4.74 -11.54 -9.55
CA LEU A 108 4.91 -10.76 -10.79
C LEU A 108 3.97 -11.21 -11.93
N GLY A 109 3.56 -12.48 -11.95
CA GLY A 109 2.92 -13.08 -13.12
C GLY A 109 1.42 -12.83 -13.26
N MET A 110 0.77 -12.30 -12.22
CA MET A 110 -0.69 -12.34 -12.08
C MET A 110 -1.26 -10.96 -11.74
N GLU A 111 -2.45 -10.69 -12.25
CA GLU A 111 -3.28 -9.57 -11.80
C GLU A 111 -3.83 -9.83 -10.40
N ARG A 112 -4.32 -8.79 -9.72
CA ARG A 112 -4.92 -8.92 -8.38
C ARG A 112 -6.28 -8.26 -8.31
N ARG A 113 -7.30 -9.09 -8.10
CA ARG A 113 -8.62 -8.61 -7.67
C ARG A 113 -8.57 -8.35 -6.17
N VAL A 114 -9.03 -7.18 -5.76
CA VAL A 114 -9.14 -6.84 -4.33
C VAL A 114 -10.40 -7.48 -3.76
N ALA A 115 -10.20 -8.33 -2.74
CA ALA A 115 -11.29 -9.01 -2.05
C ALA A 115 -11.96 -8.13 -1.00
N ALA A 116 -11.21 -7.23 -0.37
CA ALA A 116 -11.68 -6.39 0.72
C ALA A 116 -10.77 -5.18 0.93
N ILE A 117 -11.30 -4.14 1.56
CA ILE A 117 -10.53 -3.05 2.17
C ILE A 117 -10.72 -3.12 3.69
N ALA A 118 -9.65 -2.86 4.44
CA ALA A 118 -9.65 -2.89 5.89
C ALA A 118 -9.12 -1.58 6.48
N LEU A 119 -9.73 -1.17 7.58
CA LEU A 119 -9.27 -0.06 8.40
C LEU A 119 -8.40 -0.62 9.52
N TRP A 120 -7.18 -0.12 9.64
CA TRP A 120 -6.21 -0.57 10.63
C TRP A 120 -5.89 0.53 11.64
N SER A 121 -5.74 0.16 12.90
CA SER A 121 -5.03 0.96 13.91
C SER A 121 -3.55 0.65 13.80
N THR A 122 -2.72 1.68 13.60
CA THR A 122 -1.25 1.55 13.56
C THR A 122 -0.59 2.04 14.84
N VAL A 123 -1.34 2.16 15.93
CA VAL A 123 -0.81 2.53 17.26
C VAL A 123 0.14 1.42 17.75
N GLY A 124 1.35 1.80 18.15
CA GLY A 124 2.37 0.86 18.62
C GLY A 124 3.31 0.39 17.51
N LYS A 125 3.88 -0.82 17.67
CA LYS A 125 4.72 -1.46 16.66
C LYS A 125 3.86 -2.20 15.64
N MET A 126 4.42 -2.61 14.51
CA MET A 126 3.69 -3.37 13.48
C MET A 126 2.98 -4.61 14.03
N GLY A 127 3.56 -5.28 15.04
CA GLY A 127 2.94 -6.44 15.70
C GLY A 127 1.72 -6.11 16.56
N ASP A 128 1.54 -4.83 16.94
CA ASP A 128 0.42 -4.33 17.75
C ASP A 128 -0.73 -3.81 16.86
N TRP A 129 -0.56 -3.81 15.53
CA TRP A 129 -1.55 -3.26 14.63
C TRP A 129 -2.83 -4.09 14.61
N GLU A 130 -3.97 -3.40 14.75
CA GLU A 130 -5.28 -4.05 14.85
C GLU A 130 -6.17 -3.72 13.66
N CYS A 131 -6.77 -4.75 13.06
CA CYS A 131 -7.81 -4.57 12.05
C CYS A 131 -9.11 -4.13 12.74
N LEU A 132 -9.48 -2.86 12.61
CA LEU A 132 -10.64 -2.27 13.27
C LEU A 132 -11.97 -2.56 12.57
N GLU A 133 -11.93 -2.69 11.24
CA GLU A 133 -13.10 -2.94 10.39
C GLU A 133 -12.65 -3.47 9.02
N ARG A 134 -13.47 -4.30 8.37
CA ARG A 134 -13.18 -4.85 7.03
C ARG A 134 -14.44 -4.96 6.20
N VAL A 135 -14.39 -4.38 5.00
CA VAL A 135 -15.48 -4.45 4.01
C VAL A 135 -15.05 -5.30 2.83
N ARG A 136 -15.83 -6.34 2.53
CA ARG A 136 -15.59 -7.28 1.42
C ARG A 136 -16.34 -6.83 0.16
N PHE A 137 -15.69 -6.99 -0.98
CA PHE A 137 -16.27 -6.82 -2.32
C PHE A 137 -16.66 -8.16 -2.96
N ILE A 138 -16.05 -9.25 -2.48
CA ILE A 138 -16.28 -10.61 -2.94
C ILE A 138 -16.85 -11.36 -1.75
N ASP A 139 -18.00 -12.00 -1.95
CA ASP A 139 -18.63 -12.86 -0.95
C ASP A 139 -17.88 -14.19 -0.81
#